data_AF-A0A662JSP9-F1
#
_entry.id   AF-A0A662JSP9-F1
#
_cell.length_a   1.000
_cell.length_b   1.000
_cell.length_c   1.000
_cell.angle_alpha   90.00
_cell.angle_beta   90.00
_cell.angle_gamma   90.00
#
_symmetry.space_group_name_H-M   'P 1'
#
loop_
_entity.id
_entity.type
_entity.pdbx_description
1 polymer ?
#
loop_
_entity_poly.entity_id
_entity_poly.type
_entity_poly.pdbx_seq_one_letter_code
_entity_poly.pdbx_strand_id
1 'polypeptide(L)'
;MRLTLIIFACLVILSIVLFSQPVFAGKAGVGVLNVPPEYRATRIIQAENLIKVYLVISDYNSWRDIYQVDLLLKNNDAVVAQFRFKQYESTISYDEIDLFKEIKGDDYLLRESCSVSRSPSKETVDDRCLLYITFAFTPIPYCTRMEVSTYDRGGLSATTSIDYPVEGSARNEKLIVPFWTGSPVEVSPDLINVIAVSVAFTTTAVLIVKRREVT
;
A
#
# COMPACT_ATOMS: atom_id res chain seq x y z
N MET A 1 -6.28 35.97 73.18
CA MET A 1 -7.43 36.24 72.29
C MET A 1 -7.06 36.71 70.88
N ARG A 2 -6.07 37.59 70.67
CA ARG A 2 -5.71 38.05 69.31
C ARG A 2 -5.06 36.96 68.43
N LEU A 3 -4.17 36.14 69.00
CA LEU A 3 -3.47 35.09 68.23
C LEU A 3 -4.41 33.97 67.74
N THR A 4 -5.36 33.54 68.58
CA THR A 4 -6.37 32.54 68.23
C THR A 4 -7.30 33.01 67.12
N LEU A 5 -7.61 34.30 67.07
CA LEU A 5 -8.45 34.90 66.03
C LEU A 5 -7.72 34.96 64.67
N ILE A 6 -6.40 35.22 64.69
CA ILE A 6 -5.55 35.22 63.49
C ILE A 6 -5.43 33.80 62.93
N ILE A 7 -5.20 32.81 63.79
CA ILE A 7 -5.10 31.40 63.37
C ILE A 7 -6.42 30.93 62.74
N PHE A 8 -7.55 31.28 63.34
CA PHE A 8 -8.88 30.93 62.80
C PHE A 8 -9.13 31.61 61.45
N ALA A 9 -8.77 32.89 61.30
CA ALA A 9 -8.89 33.59 60.02
C ALA A 9 -8.00 32.98 58.92
N CYS A 10 -6.77 32.58 59.26
CA CYS A 10 -5.88 31.89 58.31
C CYS A 10 -6.43 30.53 57.88
N LEU A 11 -7.02 29.76 58.80
CA LEU A 11 -7.65 28.47 58.50
C LEU A 11 -8.86 28.62 57.57
N VAL A 12 -9.69 29.64 57.80
CA VAL A 12 -10.84 29.94 56.94
C VAL A 12 -10.38 30.34 55.53
N ILE A 13 -9.38 31.22 55.41
CA ILE A 13 -8.82 31.62 54.11
C ILE A 13 -8.21 30.42 53.39
N LEU A 14 -7.46 29.56 54.09
CA LEU A 14 -6.87 28.36 53.52
C LEU A 14 -7.95 27.39 53.02
N SER A 15 -9.03 27.19 53.78
CA SER A 15 -10.15 26.36 53.33
C SER A 15 -10.85 26.94 52.10
N ILE A 16 -11.05 28.27 52.02
CA ILE A 16 -11.62 28.89 50.82
C ILE A 16 -10.70 28.66 49.61
N VAL A 17 -9.39 28.81 49.75
CA VAL A 17 -8.43 28.55 48.65
C VAL A 17 -8.45 27.08 48.21
N LEU A 18 -8.56 26.14 49.15
CA LEU A 18 -8.60 24.71 48.85
C LEU A 18 -9.93 24.28 48.19
N PHE A 19 -11.05 24.91 48.54
CA PHE A 19 -12.38 24.57 48.01
C PHE A 19 -12.83 25.43 46.81
N SER A 20 -12.11 26.51 46.48
CA SER A 20 -12.40 27.36 45.31
C SER A 20 -11.67 26.94 44.03
N GLN A 21 -10.85 25.89 44.10
CA GLN A 21 -10.31 25.27 42.89
C GLN A 21 -11.49 24.65 42.14
N PRO A 22 -11.81 25.10 40.91
CA PRO A 22 -12.83 24.44 40.13
C PRO A 22 -12.34 23.02 39.87
N VAL A 23 -12.95 22.04 40.55
CA VAL A 23 -12.89 20.65 40.11
C VAL A 23 -13.63 20.65 38.79
N PHE A 24 -12.89 20.80 37.69
CA PHE A 24 -13.37 20.40 36.39
C PHE A 24 -13.64 18.91 36.50
N ALA A 25 -14.89 18.58 36.83
CA ALA A 25 -15.47 17.29 36.57
C ALA A 25 -15.30 17.08 35.07
N GLY A 26 -14.22 16.41 34.68
CA GLY A 26 -14.02 15.99 33.31
C GLY A 26 -15.29 15.25 32.93
N LYS A 27 -16.03 15.80 31.97
CA LYS A 27 -17.03 15.03 31.24
C LYS A 27 -16.35 13.69 30.97
N ALA A 28 -16.95 12.58 31.43
CA ALA A 28 -16.45 11.26 31.11
C ALA A 28 -16.28 11.22 29.60
N GLY A 29 -15.04 11.37 29.15
CA GLY A 29 -14.70 11.34 27.76
C GLY A 29 -14.95 9.91 27.37
N VAL A 30 -15.99 9.67 26.59
CA VAL A 30 -15.99 8.49 25.74
C VAL A 30 -14.75 8.69 24.87
N GLY A 31 -13.63 8.12 25.30
CA GLY A 31 -12.41 8.12 24.51
C GLY A 31 -12.76 7.38 23.24
N VAL A 32 -12.80 8.10 22.11
CA VAL A 32 -12.85 7.44 20.81
C VAL A 32 -11.49 6.80 20.65
N LEU A 33 -11.47 5.47 20.78
CA LEU A 33 -10.25 4.70 20.57
C LEU A 33 -9.90 4.82 19.09
N ASN A 34 -8.92 5.65 18.76
CA ASN A 34 -8.38 5.71 17.40
C ASN A 34 -7.39 4.55 17.23
N VAL A 35 -7.70 3.62 16.32
CA VAL A 35 -6.91 2.42 16.05
C VAL A 35 -6.37 2.53 14.62
N PRO A 36 -5.11 2.15 14.35
CA PRO A 36 -4.59 2.16 12.99
C PRO A 36 -5.38 1.17 12.09
N PRO A 37 -5.36 1.38 10.76
CA PRO A 37 -5.91 0.43 9.81
C PRO A 37 -5.30 -0.97 9.94
N GLU A 38 -6.02 -2.00 9.52
CA GLU A 38 -5.55 -3.40 9.54
C GLU A 38 -5.69 -4.07 8.17
N TYR A 39 -4.73 -4.93 7.80
CA TYR A 39 -4.80 -5.73 6.60
C TYR A 39 -5.50 -7.07 6.89
N ARG A 40 -6.73 -7.22 6.41
CA ARG A 40 -7.52 -8.46 6.59
C ARG A 40 -7.13 -9.56 5.62
N ALA A 41 -6.82 -9.19 4.39
CA ALA A 41 -6.36 -10.13 3.38
C ALA A 41 -5.50 -9.42 2.34
N THR A 42 -4.44 -10.10 1.94
CA THR A 42 -3.64 -9.71 0.79
C THR A 42 -3.47 -10.89 -0.13
N ARG A 43 -3.76 -10.70 -1.42
CA ARG A 43 -3.60 -11.73 -2.44
C ARG A 43 -2.89 -11.13 -3.65
N ILE A 44 -1.93 -11.88 -4.19
CA ILE A 44 -1.23 -11.50 -5.42
C ILE A 44 -1.59 -12.54 -6.49
N ILE A 45 -2.00 -12.07 -7.66
CA ILE A 45 -2.16 -12.90 -8.86
C ILE A 45 -1.14 -12.42 -9.88
N GLN A 46 -0.37 -13.36 -10.41
CA GLN A 46 0.66 -13.11 -11.42
C GLN A 46 0.27 -13.84 -12.71
N ALA A 47 0.26 -13.11 -13.81
CA ALA A 47 0.07 -13.61 -15.16
C ALA A 47 1.10 -12.96 -16.09
N GLU A 48 1.19 -13.42 -17.33
CA GLU A 48 2.02 -12.76 -18.35
C GLU A 48 1.59 -11.28 -18.48
N ASN A 49 2.57 -10.38 -18.30
CA ASN A 49 2.40 -8.92 -18.37
C ASN A 49 1.44 -8.27 -17.37
N LEU A 50 0.93 -9.02 -16.40
CA LEU A 50 -0.08 -8.50 -15.48
C LEU A 50 0.11 -9.05 -14.08
N ILE A 51 0.26 -8.14 -13.13
CA ILE A 51 0.25 -8.44 -11.71
C ILE A 51 -0.94 -7.70 -11.11
N LYS A 52 -1.74 -8.42 -10.34
CA LYS A 52 -2.83 -7.86 -9.54
C LYS A 52 -2.56 -8.09 -8.07
N VAL A 53 -2.56 -7.01 -7.29
CA VAL A 53 -2.47 -7.03 -5.83
C VAL A 53 -3.83 -6.65 -5.27
N TYR A 54 -4.48 -7.62 -4.65
CA TYR A 54 -5.76 -7.45 -3.97
C TYR A 54 -5.50 -7.19 -2.49
N LEU A 55 -6.03 -6.09 -2.00
CA LEU A 55 -5.94 -5.67 -0.62
C LEU A 55 -7.34 -5.56 -0.03
N VAL A 56 -7.52 -6.13 1.15
CA VAL A 56 -8.69 -5.91 1.99
C VAL A 56 -8.20 -5.25 3.26
N ILE A 57 -8.59 -3.99 3.43
CA ILE A 57 -8.16 -3.15 4.55
C ILE A 57 -9.40 -2.86 5.40
N SER A 58 -9.28 -3.04 6.70
CA SER A 58 -10.28 -2.58 7.67
C SER A 58 -9.76 -1.37 8.43
N ASP A 59 -10.68 -0.53 8.88
CA ASP A 59 -10.41 0.53 9.83
C ASP A 59 -11.55 0.57 10.85
N TYR A 60 -11.20 0.71 12.13
CA TYR A 60 -12.17 0.66 13.22
C TYR A 60 -13.17 1.83 13.16
N ASN A 61 -12.72 3.01 12.73
CA ASN A 61 -13.56 4.19 12.67
C ASN A 61 -14.44 4.17 11.42
N SER A 62 -13.86 3.86 10.26
CA SER A 62 -14.56 3.56 9.00
C SER A 62 -13.55 3.39 7.86
N TRP A 63 -13.89 2.64 6.81
CA TRP A 63 -13.14 2.73 5.55
C TRP A 63 -13.09 4.17 4.97
N ARG A 64 -14.01 5.06 5.40
CA ARG A 64 -14.00 6.50 5.06
C ARG A 64 -12.82 7.26 5.67
N ASP A 65 -12.21 6.73 6.72
CA ASP A 65 -11.07 7.37 7.36
C ASP A 65 -9.75 6.99 6.70
N ILE A 66 -9.73 5.98 5.83
CA ILE A 66 -8.58 5.70 4.97
C ILE A 66 -8.52 6.76 3.87
N TYR A 67 -7.43 7.53 3.81
CA TYR A 67 -7.27 8.55 2.76
C TYR A 67 -6.32 8.13 1.64
N GLN A 68 -5.32 7.31 1.94
CA GLN A 68 -4.29 6.93 0.98
C GLN A 68 -3.73 5.54 1.25
N VAL A 69 -3.44 4.82 0.17
CA VAL A 69 -2.73 3.54 0.19
C VAL A 69 -1.60 3.59 -0.82
N ASP A 70 -0.38 3.36 -0.35
CA ASP A 70 0.83 3.30 -1.16
C ASP A 70 1.29 1.84 -1.29
N LEU A 71 1.56 1.43 -2.53
CA LEU A 71 2.19 0.16 -2.87
C LEU A 71 3.60 0.45 -3.40
N LEU A 72 4.61 0.11 -2.61
CA LEU A 72 6.02 0.30 -2.91
C LEU A 72 6.63 -1.02 -3.37
N LEU A 73 7.27 -1.00 -4.54
CA LEU A 73 7.99 -2.13 -5.08
C LEU A 73 9.48 -1.89 -4.87
N LYS A 74 10.18 -2.85 -4.25
CA LYS A 74 11.56 -2.70 -3.81
C LYS A 74 12.46 -3.78 -4.42
N ASN A 75 13.70 -3.40 -4.69
CA ASN A 75 14.82 -4.29 -4.98
C ASN A 75 15.91 -3.99 -3.96
N ASN A 76 16.21 -4.94 -3.07
CA ASN A 76 17.21 -4.78 -1.99
C ASN A 76 17.05 -3.44 -1.25
N ASP A 77 15.83 -3.18 -0.76
CA ASP A 77 15.38 -1.95 -0.06
C ASP A 77 15.32 -0.66 -0.88
N ALA A 78 15.85 -0.62 -2.10
CA ALA A 78 15.65 0.50 -3.01
C ALA A 78 14.27 0.44 -3.65
N VAL A 79 13.46 1.49 -3.49
CA VAL A 79 12.15 1.61 -4.16
C VAL A 79 12.38 1.74 -5.67
N VAL A 80 11.96 0.75 -6.45
CA VAL A 80 12.04 0.75 -7.92
C VAL A 80 10.78 1.34 -8.55
N ALA A 81 9.61 1.10 -7.94
CA ALA A 81 8.35 1.71 -8.36
C ALA A 81 7.44 1.97 -7.15
N GLN A 82 6.53 2.92 -7.30
CA GLN A 82 5.56 3.32 -6.28
C GLN A 82 4.23 3.65 -6.93
N PHE A 83 3.18 2.96 -6.50
CA PHE A 83 1.81 3.23 -6.88
C PHE A 83 1.02 3.74 -5.68
N ARG A 84 0.07 4.63 -5.94
CA ARG A 84 -0.73 5.29 -4.92
C ARG A 84 -2.19 5.25 -5.30
N PHE A 85 -3.01 4.79 -4.38
CA PHE A 85 -4.44 5.04 -4.36
C PHE A 85 -4.73 6.19 -3.39
N LYS A 86 -5.47 7.20 -3.84
CA LYS A 86 -6.01 8.27 -3.01
C LYS A 86 -7.53 8.18 -3.00
N GLN A 87 -8.13 8.02 -1.83
CA GLN A 87 -9.58 8.13 -1.67
C GLN A 87 -10.02 9.61 -1.62
N TYR A 88 -9.18 10.48 -1.04
CA TYR A 88 -9.43 11.92 -0.94
C TYR A 88 -8.20 12.70 -1.44
N GLU A 89 -8.40 13.95 -1.88
CA GLU A 89 -7.27 14.79 -2.30
C GLU A 89 -6.32 15.10 -1.13
N SER A 90 -6.88 15.29 0.07
CA SER A 90 -6.16 15.59 1.31
C SER A 90 -6.88 14.99 2.52
N THR A 91 -6.22 14.98 3.69
CA THR A 91 -6.77 14.46 4.96
C THR A 91 -7.97 15.25 5.49
N ILE A 92 -8.22 16.46 4.97
CA ILE A 92 -9.34 17.31 5.36
C ILE A 92 -10.50 17.31 4.37
N SER A 93 -10.29 16.84 3.13
CA SER A 93 -11.34 16.75 2.11
C SER A 93 -12.21 15.52 2.32
N TYR A 94 -13.53 15.65 2.24
CA TYR A 94 -14.47 14.52 2.31
C TYR A 94 -15.02 14.10 0.94
N ASP A 95 -14.58 14.78 -0.12
CA ASP A 95 -14.98 14.46 -1.49
C ASP A 95 -14.16 13.27 -1.99
N GLU A 96 -14.84 12.14 -2.18
CA GLU A 96 -14.24 10.90 -2.67
C GLU A 96 -13.80 11.08 -4.14
N ILE A 97 -12.51 10.85 -4.43
CA ILE A 97 -11.91 10.99 -5.78
C ILE A 97 -11.44 9.66 -6.38
N ASP A 98 -11.14 8.67 -5.55
CA ASP A 98 -10.74 7.31 -5.93
C ASP A 98 -9.69 7.22 -7.04
N LEU A 99 -8.55 7.87 -6.82
CA LEU A 99 -7.56 8.10 -7.84
C LEU A 99 -6.34 7.18 -7.68
N PHE A 100 -6.06 6.39 -8.72
CA PHE A 100 -4.82 5.61 -8.85
C PHE A 100 -3.76 6.38 -9.63
N LYS A 101 -2.55 6.47 -9.08
CA LYS A 101 -1.41 7.18 -9.67
C LYS A 101 -0.12 6.39 -9.51
N GLU A 102 0.76 6.52 -10.50
CA GLU A 102 2.15 6.10 -10.40
C GLU A 102 2.98 7.30 -9.93
N ILE A 103 3.65 7.14 -8.80
CA ILE A 103 4.49 8.19 -8.18
C ILE A 103 5.94 8.02 -8.61
N LYS A 104 6.37 6.76 -8.79
CA LYS A 104 7.70 6.40 -9.27
C LYS A 104 7.58 5.15 -10.16
N GLY A 105 8.30 5.15 -11.27
CA GLY A 105 8.35 4.03 -12.21
C GLY A 105 8.41 4.53 -13.66
N ASP A 106 8.30 3.57 -14.58
CA ASP A 106 8.40 3.76 -16.03
C ASP A 106 7.07 3.38 -16.72
N ASP A 107 5.95 3.87 -16.20
CA ASP A 107 4.58 3.60 -16.70
C ASP A 107 4.17 2.12 -16.56
N TYR A 108 4.45 1.58 -15.37
CA TYR A 108 4.10 0.20 -15.02
C TYR A 108 2.63 0.05 -14.65
N LEU A 109 1.99 1.10 -14.12
CA LEU A 109 0.64 1.08 -13.57
C LEU A 109 -0.44 0.99 -14.67
N LEU A 110 -1.24 -0.07 -14.64
CA LEU A 110 -2.38 -0.27 -15.51
C LEU A 110 -3.64 0.33 -14.86
N ARG A 111 -3.79 1.66 -14.95
CA ARG A 111 -4.84 2.43 -14.24
C ARG A 111 -6.26 1.90 -14.52
N GLU A 112 -6.57 1.60 -15.78
CA GLU A 112 -7.89 1.08 -16.19
C GLU A 112 -8.20 -0.32 -15.62
N SER A 113 -7.18 -1.02 -15.13
CA SER A 113 -7.31 -2.33 -14.47
C SER A 113 -7.27 -2.25 -12.95
N CYS A 114 -7.05 -1.05 -12.39
CA CYS A 114 -7.14 -0.81 -10.96
C CYS A 114 -8.60 -0.59 -10.56
N SER A 115 -8.96 -0.96 -9.34
CA SER A 115 -10.34 -0.79 -8.86
C SER A 115 -10.40 -0.63 -7.36
N VAL A 116 -11.40 0.10 -6.90
CA VAL A 116 -11.77 0.19 -5.50
C VAL A 116 -13.24 -0.18 -5.30
N SER A 117 -13.54 -0.89 -4.22
CA SER A 117 -14.91 -1.15 -3.77
C SER A 117 -14.94 -1.18 -2.24
N ARG A 118 -16.13 -1.09 -1.66
CA ARG A 118 -16.33 -0.86 -0.22
C ARG A 118 -17.46 -1.69 0.32
N SER A 119 -17.37 -2.04 1.60
CA SER A 119 -18.52 -2.57 2.34
C SER A 119 -19.56 -1.48 2.66
N PRO A 120 -20.83 -1.85 2.94
CA PRO A 120 -21.86 -0.90 3.34
C PRO A 120 -21.50 -0.14 4.62
N SER A 121 -21.62 1.19 4.60
CA SER A 121 -21.08 2.10 5.63
C SER A 121 -21.95 2.29 6.88
N LYS A 122 -22.94 1.43 7.15
CA LYS A 122 -23.96 1.70 8.18
C LYS A 122 -23.54 1.31 9.61
N GLU A 123 -22.41 0.63 9.79
CA GLU A 123 -21.96 0.15 11.10
C GLU A 123 -20.43 0.10 11.20
N THR A 124 -19.86 0.57 12.31
CA THR A 124 -18.41 0.71 12.58
C THR A 124 -17.82 -0.53 13.25
N VAL A 125 -18.24 -1.72 12.82
CA VAL A 125 -17.60 -2.96 13.26
C VAL A 125 -16.47 -3.26 12.28
N ASP A 126 -15.31 -3.66 12.79
CA ASP A 126 -14.08 -3.94 12.04
C ASP A 126 -14.33 -4.76 10.73
N ASP A 127 -15.13 -5.83 10.81
CA ASP A 127 -15.47 -6.66 9.64
C ASP A 127 -16.50 -6.06 8.68
N ARG A 128 -17.20 -5.00 9.11
CA ARG A 128 -18.23 -4.30 8.33
C ARG A 128 -17.71 -3.03 7.65
N CYS A 129 -16.49 -2.58 7.96
CA CYS A 129 -15.84 -1.39 7.39
C CYS A 129 -14.60 -1.76 6.54
N LEU A 130 -14.84 -2.48 5.44
CA LEU A 130 -13.81 -2.99 4.56
C LEU A 130 -13.66 -2.12 3.30
N LEU A 131 -12.41 -1.76 3.01
CA LEU A 131 -11.97 -1.17 1.77
C LEU A 131 -11.25 -2.24 0.94
N TYR A 132 -11.75 -2.47 -0.27
CA TYR A 132 -11.18 -3.43 -1.22
C TYR A 132 -10.46 -2.66 -2.31
N ILE A 133 -9.14 -2.80 -2.40
CA ILE A 133 -8.32 -2.14 -3.41
C ILE A 133 -7.65 -3.19 -4.28
N THR A 134 -7.67 -2.98 -5.58
CA THR A 134 -6.89 -3.76 -6.54
C THR A 134 -5.92 -2.83 -7.27
N PHE A 135 -4.63 -3.06 -7.07
CA PHE A 135 -3.59 -2.49 -7.93
C PHE A 135 -3.30 -3.46 -9.08
N ALA A 136 -3.23 -2.94 -10.30
CA ALA A 136 -2.86 -3.70 -11.48
C ALA A 136 -1.68 -3.02 -12.17
N PHE A 137 -0.61 -3.78 -12.46
CA PHE A 137 0.60 -3.26 -13.08
C PHE A 137 1.33 -4.33 -13.88
N THR A 138 2.20 -3.90 -14.78
CA THR A 138 3.08 -4.80 -15.54
C THR A 138 4.26 -5.26 -14.67
N PRO A 139 4.83 -6.46 -14.90
CA PRO A 139 5.95 -6.96 -14.10
C PRO A 139 7.15 -6.02 -14.09
N ILE A 140 7.61 -5.69 -12.89
CA ILE A 140 8.74 -4.79 -12.68
C ILE A 140 10.02 -5.61 -12.57
N PRO A 141 11.05 -5.32 -13.40
CA PRO A 141 12.33 -6.02 -13.34
C PRO A 141 12.97 -5.95 -11.95
N TYR A 142 13.54 -7.07 -11.50
CA TYR A 142 14.33 -7.17 -10.26
C TYR A 142 13.62 -6.81 -8.96
N CYS A 143 12.30 -6.63 -8.96
CA CYS A 143 11.56 -6.43 -7.74
C CYS A 143 11.67 -7.71 -6.88
N THR A 144 12.07 -7.55 -5.63
CA THR A 144 12.22 -8.65 -4.66
C THR A 144 11.21 -8.57 -3.50
N ARG A 145 10.58 -7.40 -3.31
CA ARG A 145 9.65 -7.17 -2.21
C ARG A 145 8.60 -6.13 -2.57
N MET A 146 7.38 -6.35 -2.09
CA MET A 146 6.32 -5.36 -2.07
C MET A 146 6.08 -4.90 -0.64
N GLU A 147 5.86 -3.61 -0.46
CA GLU A 147 5.48 -3.02 0.81
C GLU A 147 4.22 -2.19 0.58
N VAL A 148 3.21 -2.40 1.42
CA VAL A 148 1.95 -1.67 1.35
C VAL A 148 1.84 -0.83 2.60
N SER A 149 1.64 0.46 2.44
CA SER A 149 1.44 1.41 3.54
C SER A 149 0.09 2.10 3.38
N THR A 150 -0.77 1.97 4.39
CA THR A 150 -2.09 2.58 4.43
C THR A 150 -2.09 3.68 5.48
N TYR A 151 -2.70 4.81 5.14
CA TYR A 151 -2.75 5.99 5.98
C TYR A 151 -4.19 6.40 6.24
N ASP A 152 -4.53 6.58 7.51
CA ASP A 152 -5.80 7.16 7.93
C ASP A 152 -5.72 8.70 7.94
N ARG A 153 -6.87 9.35 8.04
CA ARG A 153 -6.97 10.81 8.16
C ARG A 153 -6.53 11.32 9.53
N GLY A 154 -6.53 10.46 10.54
CA GLY A 154 -6.12 10.73 11.92
C GLY A 154 -4.61 10.78 12.15
N GLY A 155 -3.80 10.43 11.14
CA GLY A 155 -2.35 10.37 11.21
C GLY A 155 -1.76 9.02 11.64
N LEU A 156 -2.61 8.00 11.84
CA LEU A 156 -2.20 6.61 12.01
C LEU A 156 -1.94 5.95 10.65
N SER A 157 -1.09 4.93 10.69
CA SER A 157 -0.76 4.18 9.48
C SER A 157 -0.45 2.73 9.81
N ALA A 158 -0.60 1.87 8.81
CA ALA A 158 -0.28 0.47 8.89
C ALA A 158 0.52 0.03 7.67
N THR A 159 1.57 -0.74 7.90
CA THR A 159 2.45 -1.24 6.85
C THR A 159 2.52 -2.76 6.89
N THR A 160 2.42 -3.38 5.72
CA THR A 160 2.68 -4.81 5.53
C THR A 160 3.70 -5.02 4.42
N SER A 161 4.38 -6.15 4.44
CA SER A 161 5.44 -6.49 3.49
C SER A 161 5.26 -7.91 2.98
N ILE A 162 5.53 -8.09 1.70
CA ILE A 162 5.28 -9.34 0.97
C ILE A 162 6.51 -9.60 0.11
N ASP A 163 7.09 -10.79 0.25
CA ASP A 163 8.16 -11.24 -0.62
C ASP A 163 7.62 -11.43 -2.04
N TYR A 164 8.40 -11.03 -3.05
CA TYR A 164 7.97 -11.04 -4.43
C TYR A 164 9.14 -11.45 -5.35
N PRO A 165 8.94 -12.22 -6.43
CA PRO A 165 7.68 -12.81 -6.90
C PRO A 165 7.19 -13.97 -6.00
N VAL A 166 5.86 -14.11 -5.88
CA VAL A 166 5.23 -15.09 -4.98
C VAL A 166 5.22 -16.49 -5.60
N GLU A 167 4.90 -16.63 -6.89
CA GLU A 167 4.96 -17.90 -7.64
C GLU A 167 5.18 -17.63 -9.14
N GLY A 168 6.15 -18.30 -9.76
CA GLY A 168 6.47 -18.15 -11.19
C GLY A 168 7.33 -16.93 -11.52
N SER A 169 7.79 -16.86 -12.77
CA SER A 169 8.51 -15.70 -13.31
C SER A 169 7.56 -14.95 -14.26
N ALA A 170 6.88 -13.93 -13.75
CA ALA A 170 6.07 -13.05 -14.58
C ALA A 170 7.01 -12.18 -15.43
N ARG A 171 7.01 -12.41 -16.75
CA ARG A 171 7.81 -11.64 -17.69
C ARG A 171 7.06 -10.38 -18.11
N ASN A 172 7.80 -9.28 -18.25
CA ASN A 172 7.34 -8.09 -18.94
C ASN A 172 7.70 -8.21 -20.44
N GLU A 173 6.71 -8.16 -21.32
CA GLU A 173 6.92 -8.26 -22.78
C GLU A 173 7.69 -7.08 -23.36
N LYS A 174 7.62 -5.91 -22.73
CA LYS A 174 8.27 -4.68 -23.20
C LYS A 174 9.68 -4.49 -22.65
N LEU A 175 10.06 -5.25 -21.62
CA LEU A 175 11.35 -5.09 -20.96
C LEU A 175 12.11 -6.41 -20.92
N ILE A 176 13.38 -6.36 -21.33
CA ILE A 176 14.33 -7.42 -21.04
C ILE A 176 15.47 -6.92 -20.19
N VAL A 177 16.09 -7.87 -19.52
CA VAL A 177 17.29 -7.66 -18.74
C VAL A 177 18.40 -8.51 -19.34
N PRO A 178 19.25 -7.94 -20.20
CA PRO A 178 20.42 -8.65 -20.69
C PRO A 178 21.43 -8.94 -19.58
N PHE A 179 21.99 -10.15 -19.55
CA PHE A 179 22.96 -10.54 -18.52
C PHE A 179 24.26 -9.72 -18.55
N TRP A 180 24.60 -9.13 -19.71
CA TRP A 180 25.82 -8.34 -19.87
C TRP A 180 25.66 -6.87 -19.47
N THR A 181 24.44 -6.32 -19.53
CA THR A 181 24.19 -4.94 -19.07
C THR A 181 23.75 -4.91 -17.62
N GLY A 182 22.99 -5.92 -17.16
CA GLY A 182 22.36 -5.91 -15.84
C GLY A 182 21.28 -4.82 -15.69
N SER A 183 20.95 -4.09 -16.75
CA SER A 183 19.97 -3.00 -16.74
C SER A 183 18.76 -3.36 -17.62
N PRO A 184 17.53 -2.99 -17.22
CA PRO A 184 16.35 -3.15 -18.08
C PRO A 184 16.51 -2.37 -19.38
N VAL A 185 16.14 -2.99 -20.49
CA VAL A 185 16.13 -2.38 -21.83
C VAL A 185 14.74 -2.58 -22.43
N GLU A 186 14.16 -1.49 -22.92
CA GLU A 186 12.90 -1.53 -23.63
C GLU A 186 13.08 -2.18 -25.01
N VAL A 187 12.17 -3.10 -25.34
CA VAL A 187 12.21 -3.88 -26.57
C VAL A 187 10.80 -4.00 -27.13
N SER A 188 10.70 -4.01 -28.45
CA SER A 188 9.45 -4.39 -29.10
C SER A 188 9.16 -5.88 -28.80
N PRO A 189 7.94 -6.24 -28.35
CA PRO A 189 7.56 -7.64 -28.14
C PRO A 189 7.80 -8.50 -29.39
N ASP A 190 7.56 -7.93 -30.58
CA ASP A 190 7.74 -8.61 -31.86
C ASP A 190 9.21 -8.95 -32.12
N LEU A 191 10.14 -8.08 -31.72
CA LEU A 191 11.57 -8.29 -31.95
C LEU A 191 12.05 -9.56 -31.26
N ILE A 192 11.60 -9.81 -30.04
CA ILE A 192 11.98 -10.99 -29.28
C ILE A 192 11.40 -12.26 -29.88
N ASN A 193 10.13 -12.22 -30.28
CA ASN A 193 9.48 -13.35 -30.94
C ASN A 193 10.19 -13.69 -32.25
N VAL A 194 10.54 -12.68 -33.06
CA VAL A 194 11.28 -12.85 -34.31
C VAL A 194 12.67 -13.45 -34.05
N ILE A 195 13.41 -12.97 -33.05
CA ILE A 195 14.72 -13.52 -32.70
C ILE A 195 14.58 -14.98 -32.23
N ALA A 196 13.63 -15.28 -31.35
CA ALA A 196 13.41 -16.63 -30.84
C ALA A 196 13.08 -17.62 -31.97
N VAL A 197 12.17 -17.24 -32.86
CA VAL A 197 11.81 -18.04 -34.04
C VAL A 197 13.02 -18.23 -34.96
N SER A 198 13.78 -17.16 -35.23
CA SER A 198 14.96 -17.21 -36.09
C SER A 198 16.04 -18.14 -35.53
N VAL A 199 16.33 -18.05 -34.23
CA VAL A 199 17.29 -18.91 -33.54
C VAL A 199 16.81 -20.36 -33.54
N ALA A 200 15.54 -20.62 -33.26
CA ALA A 200 14.97 -21.97 -33.28
C ALA A 200 15.08 -22.61 -34.68
N PHE A 201 14.74 -21.87 -35.74
CA PHE A 201 14.90 -22.32 -37.13
C PHE A 201 16.35 -22.62 -37.46
N THR A 202 17.26 -21.71 -37.13
CA THR A 202 18.70 -21.86 -37.43
C THR A 202 19.29 -23.07 -36.70
N THR A 203 18.97 -23.22 -35.41
CA THR A 203 19.46 -24.33 -34.59
C THR A 203 18.93 -25.67 -35.10
N THR A 204 17.64 -25.72 -35.47
CA THR A 204 17.03 -26.92 -36.06
C THR A 204 17.68 -27.28 -37.40
N ALA A 205 17.93 -26.29 -38.26
CA ALA A 205 18.61 -26.49 -39.54
C ALA A 205 20.03 -27.06 -39.34
N VAL A 206 20.81 -26.48 -38.42
CA VAL A 206 22.16 -26.96 -38.07
C VAL A 206 22.12 -28.41 -37.56
N LEU A 207 21.17 -28.75 -36.69
CA LEU A 207 21.02 -30.11 -36.18
C LEU A 207 20.65 -31.11 -37.28
N ILE A 208 19.80 -30.73 -38.24
CA ILE A 208 19.44 -31.58 -39.38
C ILE A 208 20.64 -31.83 -40.30
N VAL A 209 21.41 -30.78 -40.64
CA VAL A 209 22.62 -30.91 -41.47
C VAL A 209 23.65 -31.80 -40.78
N LYS A 210 23.94 -31.53 -39.51
CA LYS A 210 24.89 -32.34 -38.72
C LYS A 210 24.45 -33.80 -38.60
N ARG A 211 23.14 -34.08 -38.47
CA ARG A 211 22.64 -35.45 -38.43
C ARG A 211 22.85 -36.20 -39.74
N ARG A 212 22.76 -35.52 -40.89
CA ARG A 212 23.02 -36.09 -42.21
C ARG A 212 24.49 -36.35 -42.49
N GLU A 213 25.40 -35.61 -41.87
CA GLU A 213 26.85 -35.83 -42.00
C GLU A 213 27.35 -37.04 -41.17
N VAL A 214 26.58 -37.47 -40.17
CA VAL A 214 26.94 -38.56 -39.24
C VAL A 214 26.31 -39.91 -39.64
N THR A 215 25.33 -39.90 -40.54
CA THR A 215 24.74 -41.10 -41.18
C THR A 215 25.31 -41.32 -42.56
#